data_AF-A0A329M1H2-F1
#
_entry.id   AF-A0A329M1H2-F1
#
_cell.length_a   1.000
_cell.length_b   1.000
_cell.length_c   1.000
_cell.angle_alpha   90.00
_cell.angle_beta   90.00
_cell.angle_gamma   90.00
#
_symmetry.space_group_name_H-M   'P 1'
#
loop_
_entity.id
_entity.type
_entity.pdbx_description
1 polymer ?
#
loop_
_entity_poly.entity_id
_entity_poly.type
_entity_poly.pdbx_seq_one_letter_code
_entity_poly.pdbx_strand_id
1 'polypeptide(L)'
;MGMIRMSTWKDLVLAVVLASSCVLGIARPASAYGSAASWKTSFDNLLALGDTPTYHYGYTDLADDAFLAQNGNYTLAALRRMYEVTGQTSYLQKLSTYTDNMFSHIGDVDGDGFLGWGSTYYSPTNQYEEYLLHRGAMVYEFAKFIQLVRADSSIAGATNPQGITYGSQANAMETLINSDLIPAFDNSWSNQYNVYLDNLHAGLSLPYNQYLAMASAQLEMAKLDLDAHKHYLTWADGMTAKWHYWLTLDGTGYHWNYWDRLTPADNHTVRLEDWSHTTIDFMHALTDYTRGGKFNTAAMTRLANTIYNNMWNGSTTAPKLSYYVNGSGSYTGQFTLQIGDMERWKPGIWALFEKEMSLRSLSTFSARSLNDIAILYQLHPDHGTPGSFSLASPGNGATGRNLDLAFSWTPSVNAADYTLQVSTVSNFATLTAEVPKIIGTSAMLTGSVLSPNTTYFWRVIARNGAGTTTTSGSNSFTTGSNKTYTLTFAHRDNRTGGLAGYHYKQLLIDGTVVWEKDVTADAANTWLTESIDVTSYLSGKSSVDVKLRLYEKKAVSNYTVDVYWDSVAITNTEIMNSGFETSPDWYYTESNPNFLGGFSSTAHSGTKALSMSLPVNIPTVIGDHSSVSQKISVIR
;
A
#
# COMPACT_ATOMS: atom_id res chain seq x y z
N MET A 1 56.27 32.01 9.79
CA MET A 1 55.95 32.02 8.34
C MET A 1 56.17 30.60 7.84
N GLY A 2 55.22 29.67 7.82
CA GLY A 2 53.84 29.78 7.36
C GLY A 2 53.69 28.91 6.11
N MET A 3 53.89 27.59 6.23
CA MET A 3 53.55 26.61 5.18
C MET A 3 52.07 26.26 5.34
N ILE A 4 51.24 26.74 4.43
CA ILE A 4 49.81 26.40 4.36
C ILE A 4 49.68 25.10 3.55
N ARG A 5 49.22 24.04 4.20
CA ARG A 5 48.71 22.83 3.54
C ARG A 5 47.31 23.12 3.01
N MET A 6 47.14 23.10 1.68
CA MET A 6 45.84 23.02 1.02
C MET A 6 45.56 21.56 0.64
N SER A 7 44.31 21.11 0.81
CA SER A 7 43.55 20.13 -0.01
C SER A 7 42.69 19.18 0.84
N THR A 8 41.39 19.46 0.90
CA THR A 8 40.37 18.46 1.25
C THR A 8 39.51 18.23 0.02
N TRP A 9 39.55 16.98 -0.46
CA TRP A 9 38.91 16.38 -1.62
C TRP A 9 37.36 16.40 -1.67
N LYS A 10 36.68 17.21 -0.84
CA LYS A 10 35.21 17.21 -0.74
C LYS A 10 34.52 18.09 -1.80
N ASP A 11 35.25 19.00 -2.44
CA ASP A 11 34.67 19.92 -3.44
C ASP A 11 34.87 19.46 -4.90
N LEU A 12 35.43 18.27 -5.15
CA LEU A 12 35.73 17.78 -6.50
C LEU A 12 34.75 16.71 -7.04
N VAL A 13 33.83 16.18 -6.23
CA VAL A 13 32.87 15.15 -6.67
C VAL A 13 31.46 15.71 -6.90
N LEU A 14 31.16 16.93 -6.39
CA LEU A 14 29.93 17.65 -6.73
C LEU A 14 29.92 18.19 -8.18
N ALA A 15 31.03 18.07 -8.91
CA ALA A 15 31.18 18.50 -10.30
C ALA A 15 31.23 17.34 -11.32
N VAL A 16 31.15 16.07 -10.91
CA VAL A 16 31.33 14.92 -11.83
C VAL A 16 30.05 14.11 -12.10
N VAL A 17 28.92 14.44 -11.45
CA VAL A 17 27.59 13.90 -11.83
C VAL A 17 26.64 14.99 -12.38
N LEU A 18 27.07 16.26 -12.41
CA LEU A 18 26.30 17.38 -12.98
C LEU A 18 27.00 18.18 -14.11
N ALA A 19 28.17 17.74 -14.59
CA ALA A 19 28.84 18.41 -15.72
C ALA A 19 29.46 17.41 -16.72
N SER A 20 28.61 16.78 -17.52
CA SER A 20 29.01 16.07 -18.75
C SER A 20 27.99 16.34 -19.86
N SER A 21 27.96 17.55 -20.42
CA SER A 21 27.44 17.82 -21.78
C SER A 21 27.85 19.21 -22.25
N CYS A 22 29.16 19.42 -22.40
CA CYS A 22 29.69 20.40 -23.34
C CYS A 22 30.81 19.74 -24.15
N VAL A 23 30.43 19.13 -25.27
CA VAL A 23 31.32 18.98 -26.43
C VAL A 23 30.53 19.40 -27.66
N LEU A 24 31.07 20.39 -28.36
CA LEU A 24 30.56 20.97 -29.59
C LEU A 24 30.54 19.94 -30.73
N GLY A 25 29.42 19.94 -31.47
CA GLY A 25 29.44 19.77 -32.92
C GLY A 25 29.33 18.35 -33.48
N ILE A 26 28.11 17.79 -33.50
CA ILE A 26 27.55 17.17 -34.71
C ILE A 26 26.06 17.55 -34.75
N ALA A 27 25.63 18.18 -35.86
CA ALA A 27 24.23 18.54 -36.08
C ALA A 27 23.31 17.30 -35.95
N ARG A 28 22.25 17.41 -35.15
CA ARG A 28 21.13 16.45 -35.17
C ARG A 28 19.81 17.20 -35.27
N PRO A 29 18.86 16.69 -36.07
CA PRO A 29 17.84 17.53 -36.69
C PRO A 29 16.85 18.03 -35.67
N ALA A 30 16.46 19.30 -35.82
CA ALA A 30 15.22 19.82 -35.27
C ALA A 30 14.04 19.16 -35.99
N SER A 31 13.59 18.03 -35.48
CA SER A 31 12.22 17.56 -35.65
C SER A 31 11.72 17.19 -34.26
N ALA A 32 10.52 17.66 -33.89
CA ALA A 32 9.83 17.21 -32.70
C ALA A 32 9.99 15.69 -32.53
N TYR A 33 10.17 15.21 -31.30
CA TYR A 33 10.13 13.77 -31.08
C TYR A 33 8.76 13.29 -31.58
N GLY A 34 8.77 12.26 -32.41
CA GLY A 34 7.66 11.95 -33.33
C GLY A 34 6.53 11.17 -32.67
N SER A 35 5.86 10.34 -33.47
CA SER A 35 4.74 9.51 -33.03
C SER A 35 5.06 8.61 -31.84
N ALA A 36 4.03 8.04 -31.20
CA ALA A 36 4.17 7.06 -30.11
C ALA A 36 5.17 5.93 -30.44
N ALA A 37 5.24 5.48 -31.70
CA ALA A 37 6.21 4.48 -32.15
C ALA A 37 7.67 4.95 -32.05
N SER A 38 7.93 6.24 -32.29
CA SER A 38 9.27 6.81 -32.15
C SER A 38 9.70 6.87 -30.68
N TRP A 39 8.79 7.24 -29.77
CA TRP A 39 9.03 7.22 -28.33
C TRP A 39 9.31 5.82 -27.81
N LYS A 40 8.54 4.82 -28.27
CA LYS A 40 8.83 3.42 -27.95
C LYS A 40 10.22 2.98 -28.44
N THR A 41 10.59 3.38 -29.66
CA THR A 41 11.93 3.09 -30.19
C THR A 41 13.03 3.72 -29.34
N SER A 42 12.85 4.98 -28.91
CA SER A 42 13.77 5.64 -27.98
C SER A 42 13.85 4.94 -26.63
N PHE A 43 12.71 4.45 -26.11
CA PHE A 43 12.66 3.65 -24.89
C PHE A 43 13.49 2.38 -25.02
N ASP A 44 13.23 1.58 -26.06
CA ASP A 44 13.89 0.29 -26.29
C ASP A 44 15.41 0.46 -26.48
N ASN A 45 15.83 1.50 -27.20
CA ASN A 45 17.24 1.83 -27.37
C ASN A 45 17.91 2.23 -26.05
N LEU A 46 17.24 3.05 -25.23
CA LEU A 46 17.77 3.48 -23.93
C LEU A 46 17.82 2.30 -22.94
N LEU A 47 16.80 1.45 -22.92
CA LEU A 47 16.76 0.25 -22.10
C LEU A 47 17.93 -0.70 -22.45
N ALA A 48 18.22 -0.86 -23.75
CA ALA A 48 19.35 -1.68 -24.20
C ALA A 48 20.72 -1.14 -23.72
N LEU A 49 20.87 0.18 -23.53
CA LEU A 49 22.06 0.74 -22.88
C LEU A 49 22.12 0.35 -21.40
N GLY A 50 20.96 0.40 -20.72
CA GLY A 50 20.82 0.01 -19.31
C GLY A 50 21.14 -1.46 -19.04
N ASP A 51 20.86 -2.35 -19.99
CA ASP A 51 21.17 -3.79 -19.91
C ASP A 51 22.67 -4.14 -19.91
N THR A 52 23.55 -3.16 -19.92
CA THR A 52 25.00 -3.40 -19.89
C THR A 52 25.53 -3.42 -18.45
N PRO A 53 26.58 -4.20 -18.17
CA PRO A 53 27.22 -4.22 -16.85
C PRO A 53 27.70 -2.84 -16.39
N THR A 54 28.04 -1.94 -17.32
CA THR A 54 28.43 -0.55 -17.04
C THR A 54 27.39 0.20 -16.21
N TYR A 55 26.12 -0.12 -16.39
CA TYR A 55 25.01 0.51 -15.66
C TYR A 55 24.32 -0.47 -14.72
N HIS A 56 24.99 -1.57 -14.35
CA HIS A 56 24.47 -2.56 -13.40
C HIS A 56 23.05 -3.03 -13.74
N TYR A 57 22.81 -3.37 -15.02
CA TYR A 57 21.53 -3.87 -15.54
C TYR A 57 20.35 -2.96 -15.15
N GLY A 58 20.45 -1.67 -15.49
CA GLY A 58 19.41 -0.68 -15.16
C GLY A 58 19.49 -0.15 -13.73
N TYR A 59 20.68 -0.22 -13.11
CA TYR A 59 20.99 0.09 -11.71
C TYR A 59 20.29 -0.78 -10.68
N THR A 60 19.79 -1.94 -11.07
CA THR A 60 19.07 -2.84 -10.14
C THR A 60 19.96 -3.94 -9.58
N ASP A 61 21.15 -4.13 -10.15
CA ASP A 61 22.19 -5.07 -9.70
C ASP A 61 23.23 -4.36 -8.80
N LEU A 62 22.73 -3.58 -7.84
CA LEU A 62 23.52 -2.79 -6.88
C LEU A 62 23.05 -3.10 -5.45
N ALA A 63 23.99 -3.05 -4.50
CA ALA A 63 23.68 -3.19 -3.08
C ALA A 63 23.42 -1.85 -2.36
N ASP A 64 23.72 -0.72 -3.01
CA ASP A 64 23.63 0.61 -2.41
C ASP A 64 22.24 1.22 -2.62
N ASP A 65 21.55 1.48 -1.51
CA ASP A 65 20.15 1.92 -1.53
C ASP A 65 19.94 3.32 -2.16
N ALA A 66 20.96 4.19 -2.13
CA ALA A 66 20.89 5.51 -2.73
C ALA A 66 20.80 5.40 -4.25
N PHE A 67 21.53 4.46 -4.86
CA PHE A 67 21.43 4.19 -6.29
C PHE A 67 20.14 3.45 -6.65
N LEU A 68 19.73 2.47 -5.84
CA LEU A 68 18.48 1.74 -6.03
C LEU A 68 17.26 2.67 -5.97
N ALA A 69 17.22 3.59 -5.01
CA ALA A 69 16.14 4.56 -4.84
C ALA A 69 16.21 5.76 -5.80
N GLN A 70 17.36 6.09 -6.36
CA GLN A 70 17.43 7.17 -7.36
C GLN A 70 17.33 6.70 -8.80
N ASN A 71 17.59 5.41 -9.05
CA ASN A 71 17.64 4.87 -10.40
C ASN A 71 16.86 3.56 -10.55
N GLY A 72 17.06 2.60 -9.66
CA GLY A 72 16.37 1.30 -9.71
C GLY A 72 14.85 1.45 -9.78
N ASN A 73 14.23 2.22 -8.87
CA ASN A 73 12.78 2.41 -8.90
C ASN A 73 12.26 3.08 -10.19
N TYR A 74 13.01 4.01 -10.80
CA TYR A 74 12.61 4.63 -12.05
C TYR A 74 12.63 3.59 -13.17
N THR A 75 13.64 2.71 -13.20
CA THR A 75 13.72 1.60 -14.14
C THR A 75 12.53 0.66 -13.99
N LEU A 76 12.18 0.26 -12.75
CA LEU A 76 11.02 -0.60 -12.49
C LEU A 76 9.71 0.07 -12.91
N ALA A 77 9.50 1.34 -12.53
CA ALA A 77 8.32 2.12 -12.90
C ALA A 77 8.17 2.24 -14.42
N ALA A 78 9.28 2.43 -15.13
CA ALA A 78 9.31 2.55 -16.58
C ALA A 78 8.91 1.24 -17.27
N LEU A 79 9.48 0.11 -16.84
CA LEU A 79 9.15 -1.22 -17.36
C LEU A 79 7.69 -1.59 -17.08
N ARG A 80 7.21 -1.32 -15.87
CA ARG A 80 5.81 -1.53 -15.48
C ARG A 80 4.87 -0.73 -16.38
N ARG A 81 5.10 0.58 -16.56
CA ARG A 81 4.30 1.43 -17.46
C ARG A 81 4.29 0.90 -18.89
N MET A 82 5.45 0.51 -19.41
CA MET A 82 5.52 -0.04 -20.77
C MET A 82 4.78 -1.36 -20.91
N TYR A 83 4.82 -2.23 -19.90
CA TYR A 83 4.01 -3.44 -19.88
C TYR A 83 2.51 -3.14 -19.82
N GLU A 84 2.08 -2.26 -18.89
CA GLU A 84 0.68 -1.87 -18.70
C GLU A 84 0.05 -1.32 -20.00
N VAL A 85 0.82 -0.54 -20.78
CA VAL A 85 0.32 0.07 -22.04
C VAL A 85 0.42 -0.87 -23.24
N THR A 86 1.47 -1.69 -23.33
CA THR A 86 1.74 -2.47 -24.55
C THR A 86 1.35 -3.95 -24.46
N GLY A 87 1.21 -4.50 -23.26
CA GLY A 87 1.08 -5.94 -23.01
C GLY A 87 2.31 -6.77 -23.42
N GLN A 88 3.43 -6.15 -23.81
CA GLN A 88 4.61 -6.88 -24.28
C GLN A 88 5.31 -7.56 -23.11
N THR A 89 5.28 -8.90 -23.10
CA THR A 89 5.83 -9.73 -22.02
C THR A 89 7.32 -9.55 -21.80
N SER A 90 8.09 -9.07 -22.78
CA SER A 90 9.51 -8.75 -22.62
C SER A 90 9.77 -7.69 -21.55
N TYR A 91 8.88 -6.71 -21.40
CA TYR A 91 8.99 -5.71 -20.32
C TYR A 91 8.68 -6.31 -18.96
N LEU A 92 7.66 -7.18 -18.86
CA LEU A 92 7.32 -7.89 -17.62
C LEU A 92 8.45 -8.84 -17.18
N GLN A 93 9.04 -9.58 -18.12
CA GLN A 93 10.19 -10.46 -17.87
C GLN A 93 11.37 -9.67 -17.30
N LYS A 94 11.69 -8.51 -17.90
CA LYS A 94 12.74 -7.62 -17.38
C LYS A 94 12.39 -7.04 -16.02
N LEU A 95 11.15 -6.60 -15.83
CA LEU A 95 10.66 -6.09 -14.54
C LEU A 95 10.85 -7.13 -13.43
N SER A 96 10.50 -8.40 -13.70
CA SER A 96 10.74 -9.53 -12.79
C SER A 96 12.22 -9.73 -12.49
N THR A 97 13.06 -9.81 -13.52
CA THR A 97 14.51 -10.00 -13.33
C THR A 97 15.14 -8.86 -12.54
N TYR A 98 14.78 -7.62 -12.85
CA TYR A 98 15.35 -6.47 -12.19
C TYR A 98 14.89 -6.35 -10.74
N THR A 99 13.66 -6.75 -10.45
CA THR A 99 13.17 -6.88 -9.08
C THR A 99 13.98 -7.93 -8.33
N ASP A 100 14.18 -9.13 -8.88
CA ASP A 100 15.01 -10.16 -8.23
C ASP A 100 16.46 -9.71 -8.02
N ASN A 101 17.05 -8.96 -8.95
CA ASN A 101 18.38 -8.38 -8.78
C ASN A 101 18.43 -7.43 -7.58
N MET A 102 17.39 -6.65 -7.30
CA MET A 102 17.40 -5.79 -6.11
C MET A 102 17.36 -6.64 -4.84
N PHE A 103 16.46 -7.63 -4.80
CA PHE A 103 16.30 -8.52 -3.65
C PHE A 103 17.51 -9.42 -3.39
N SER A 104 18.34 -9.73 -4.39
CA SER A 104 19.53 -10.56 -4.19
C SER A 104 20.64 -9.89 -3.37
N HIS A 105 20.53 -8.59 -3.12
CA HIS A 105 21.52 -7.79 -2.39
C HIS A 105 21.11 -7.38 -0.98
N ILE A 106 19.93 -7.79 -0.50
CA ILE A 106 19.50 -7.48 0.87
C ILE A 106 20.32 -8.24 1.91
N GLY A 107 20.51 -7.63 3.07
CA GLY A 107 21.13 -8.26 4.23
C GLY A 107 20.88 -7.46 5.50
N ASP A 108 21.05 -8.10 6.65
CA ASP A 108 21.09 -7.44 7.96
C ASP A 108 22.53 -6.96 8.21
N VAL A 109 22.88 -5.81 7.62
CA VAL A 109 24.26 -5.29 7.61
C VAL A 109 24.57 -4.47 8.86
N ASP A 110 23.56 -3.79 9.42
CA ASP A 110 23.69 -2.97 10.63
C ASP A 110 23.36 -3.74 11.93
N GLY A 111 22.84 -4.97 11.83
CA GLY A 111 22.61 -5.87 12.96
C GLY A 111 21.34 -5.56 13.74
N ASP A 112 20.37 -4.87 13.11
CA ASP A 112 19.11 -4.50 13.74
C ASP A 112 18.08 -5.65 13.75
N GLY A 113 18.40 -6.77 13.09
CA GLY A 113 17.59 -7.97 13.01
C GLY A 113 16.61 -7.99 11.83
N PHE A 114 16.67 -6.98 10.95
CA PHE A 114 15.86 -6.88 9.75
C PHE A 114 16.75 -6.89 8.50
N LEU A 115 16.29 -7.57 7.46
CA LEU A 115 16.94 -7.52 6.16
C LEU A 115 16.68 -6.18 5.47
N GLY A 116 17.71 -5.60 4.86
CA GLY A 116 17.54 -4.35 4.14
C GLY A 116 18.65 -3.99 3.17
N TRP A 117 18.56 -2.76 2.69
CA TRP A 117 19.62 -2.07 1.95
C TRP A 117 19.90 -0.75 2.67
N GLY A 118 21.15 -0.33 2.58
CA GLY A 118 21.64 0.92 3.10
C GLY A 118 22.74 1.48 2.21
N SER A 119 23.21 2.66 2.56
CA SER A 119 24.26 3.36 1.85
C SER A 119 25.18 4.07 2.83
N THR A 120 26.43 4.27 2.41
CA THR A 120 27.37 5.16 3.09
C THR A 120 27.39 6.55 2.47
N TYR A 121 26.69 6.76 1.35
CA TYR A 121 26.81 7.94 0.50
C TYR A 121 26.35 9.23 1.19
N TYR A 122 25.24 9.17 1.93
CA TYR A 122 24.66 10.33 2.62
C TYR A 122 25.15 10.49 4.06
N SER A 123 25.80 9.47 4.62
CA SER A 123 26.32 9.51 5.98
C SER A 123 27.51 10.49 6.07
N PRO A 124 27.44 11.54 6.91
CA PRO A 124 28.57 12.47 7.10
C PRO A 124 29.84 11.78 7.61
N THR A 125 29.65 10.64 8.28
CA THR A 125 30.69 9.79 8.86
C THR A 125 31.02 8.57 8.01
N ASN A 126 30.41 8.44 6.81
CA ASN A 126 30.58 7.30 5.91
C ASN A 126 30.21 5.96 6.60
N GLN A 127 29.23 6.00 7.51
CA GLN A 127 28.65 4.81 8.14
C GLN A 127 27.55 4.25 7.26
N TYR A 128 27.33 2.94 7.35
CA TYR A 128 26.22 2.30 6.68
C TYR A 128 24.93 2.69 7.38
N GLU A 129 24.00 3.29 6.63
CA GLU A 129 22.72 3.76 7.14
C GLU A 129 21.61 3.33 6.18
N GLU A 130 20.48 2.90 6.75
CA GLU A 130 19.27 2.58 6.00
C GLU A 130 18.30 3.77 6.03
N TYR A 131 17.90 4.25 4.85
CA TYR A 131 17.08 5.46 4.75
C TYR A 131 15.62 5.14 4.47
N LEU A 132 14.71 5.66 5.32
CA LEU A 132 13.26 5.49 5.20
C LEU A 132 12.74 5.90 3.81
N LEU A 133 13.25 7.03 3.29
CA LEU A 133 12.94 7.55 1.95
C LEU A 133 13.21 6.50 0.87
N HIS A 134 14.43 5.92 0.89
CA HIS A 134 14.88 4.97 -0.11
C HIS A 134 14.04 3.70 -0.06
N ARG A 135 13.81 3.19 1.15
CA ARG A 135 12.98 2.00 1.36
C ARG A 135 11.56 2.20 0.87
N GLY A 136 10.93 3.31 1.25
CA GLY A 136 9.59 3.66 0.79
C GLY A 136 9.50 3.71 -0.75
N ALA A 137 10.48 4.33 -1.40
CA ALA A 137 10.48 4.44 -2.87
C ALA A 137 10.62 3.09 -3.58
N MET A 138 11.40 2.15 -3.04
CA MET A 138 11.55 0.80 -3.59
C MET A 138 10.31 -0.06 -3.31
N VAL A 139 9.84 -0.10 -2.05
CA VAL A 139 8.66 -0.89 -1.65
C VAL A 139 7.41 -0.44 -2.41
N TYR A 140 7.28 0.85 -2.74
CA TYR A 140 6.20 1.34 -3.58
C TYR A 140 6.14 0.65 -4.95
N GLU A 141 7.27 0.51 -5.66
CA GLU A 141 7.28 -0.18 -6.96
C GLU A 141 7.14 -1.70 -6.82
N PHE A 142 7.66 -2.29 -5.74
CA PHE A 142 7.45 -3.72 -5.44
C PHE A 142 5.97 -4.04 -5.18
N ALA A 143 5.29 -3.22 -4.38
CA ALA A 143 3.86 -3.35 -4.13
C ALA A 143 3.08 -3.30 -5.44
N LYS A 144 3.46 -2.41 -6.37
CA LYS A 144 2.81 -2.32 -7.69
C LYS A 144 3.11 -3.50 -8.60
N PHE A 145 4.30 -4.08 -8.54
CA PHE A 145 4.59 -5.33 -9.24
C PHE A 145 3.73 -6.48 -8.70
N ILE A 146 3.61 -6.62 -7.37
CA ILE A 146 2.76 -7.65 -6.74
C ILE A 146 1.31 -7.47 -7.16
N GLN A 147 0.79 -6.22 -7.12
CA GLN A 147 -0.56 -5.89 -7.58
C GLN A 147 -0.76 -6.28 -9.05
N LEU A 148 0.19 -5.93 -9.93
CA LEU A 148 0.14 -6.26 -11.36
C LEU A 148 0.05 -7.78 -11.59
N VAL A 149 0.89 -8.56 -10.89
CA VAL A 149 0.90 -10.03 -11.00
C VAL A 149 -0.42 -10.63 -10.50
N ARG A 150 -0.97 -10.13 -9.39
CA ARG A 150 -2.20 -10.66 -8.79
C ARG A 150 -3.48 -10.24 -9.51
N ALA A 151 -3.43 -9.14 -10.26
CA ALA A 151 -4.58 -8.66 -11.03
C ALA A 151 -5.00 -9.63 -12.15
N ASP A 152 -4.10 -10.51 -12.60
CA ASP A 152 -4.36 -11.49 -13.66
C ASP A 152 -3.78 -12.87 -13.29
N SER A 153 -4.65 -13.85 -13.08
CA SER A 153 -4.26 -15.22 -12.74
C SER A 153 -3.40 -15.89 -13.82
N SER A 154 -3.50 -15.47 -15.08
CA SER A 154 -2.66 -15.97 -16.17
C SER A 154 -1.21 -15.48 -16.04
N ILE A 155 -1.02 -14.24 -15.57
CA ILE A 155 0.31 -13.72 -15.21
C ILE A 155 0.83 -14.47 -13.99
N ALA A 156 0.05 -14.55 -12.91
CA ALA A 156 0.45 -15.21 -11.67
C ALA A 156 0.88 -16.67 -11.88
N GLY A 157 0.20 -17.40 -12.77
CA GLY A 157 0.52 -18.79 -13.10
C GLY A 157 1.66 -18.97 -14.11
N ALA A 158 2.07 -17.93 -14.84
CA ALA A 158 3.12 -18.03 -15.84
C ALA A 158 4.51 -18.15 -15.19
N THR A 159 5.41 -18.86 -15.87
CA THR A 159 6.82 -18.98 -15.46
C THR A 159 7.60 -17.71 -15.82
N ASN A 160 8.30 -17.15 -14.84
CA ASN A 160 9.17 -15.99 -15.01
C ASN A 160 10.59 -16.42 -15.48
N PRO A 161 11.49 -15.49 -15.84
CA PRO A 161 12.84 -15.83 -16.29
C PRO A 161 13.69 -16.63 -15.30
N GLN A 162 13.33 -16.62 -14.01
CA GLN A 162 14.02 -17.35 -12.93
C GLN A 162 13.54 -18.80 -12.79
N GLY A 163 12.56 -19.24 -13.60
CA GLY A 163 12.06 -20.61 -13.58
C GLY A 163 11.02 -20.89 -12.49
N ILE A 164 10.60 -19.89 -11.73
CA ILE A 164 9.46 -19.95 -10.81
C ILE A 164 8.24 -19.27 -11.43
N THR A 165 7.07 -19.35 -10.78
CA THR A 165 5.92 -18.57 -11.24
C THR A 165 6.04 -17.11 -10.78
N TYR A 166 5.48 -16.16 -11.54
CA TYR A 166 5.39 -14.77 -11.09
C TYR A 166 4.62 -14.67 -9.77
N GLY A 167 3.58 -15.48 -9.57
CA GLY A 167 2.84 -15.54 -8.31
C GLY A 167 3.72 -15.94 -7.11
N SER A 168 4.61 -16.92 -7.28
CA SER A 168 5.55 -17.32 -6.24
C SER A 168 6.56 -16.22 -5.93
N GLN A 169 7.07 -15.53 -6.94
CA GLN A 169 7.95 -14.36 -6.76
C GLN A 169 7.24 -13.25 -5.98
N ALA A 170 6.03 -12.89 -6.39
CA ALA A 170 5.23 -11.86 -5.75
C ALA A 170 4.92 -12.20 -4.27
N ASN A 171 4.62 -13.45 -3.97
CA ASN A 171 4.40 -13.91 -2.59
C ASN A 171 5.68 -13.83 -1.74
N ALA A 172 6.83 -14.21 -2.29
CA ALA A 172 8.11 -14.11 -1.60
C ALA A 172 8.47 -12.64 -1.29
N MET A 173 8.25 -11.74 -2.26
CA MET A 173 8.46 -10.31 -2.08
C MET A 173 7.55 -9.73 -1.00
N GLU A 174 6.24 -10.01 -1.05
CA GLU A 174 5.30 -9.53 -0.02
C GLU A 174 5.68 -10.02 1.36
N THR A 175 6.05 -11.30 1.49
CA THR A 175 6.48 -11.88 2.76
C THR A 175 7.62 -11.07 3.36
N LEU A 176 8.67 -10.82 2.57
CA LEU A 176 9.85 -10.10 3.00
C LEU A 176 9.60 -8.61 3.29
N ILE A 177 8.72 -7.96 2.50
CA ILE A 177 8.30 -6.59 2.78
C ILE A 177 7.65 -6.50 4.17
N ASN A 178 6.79 -7.46 4.50
CA ASN A 178 6.02 -7.48 5.74
C ASN A 178 6.81 -7.98 6.95
N SER A 179 7.86 -8.80 6.75
CA SER A 179 8.68 -9.31 7.84
C SER A 179 9.88 -8.41 8.16
N ASP A 180 10.46 -7.76 7.15
CA ASP A 180 11.75 -7.10 7.28
C ASP A 180 11.73 -5.63 6.85
N LEU A 181 11.30 -5.34 5.61
CA LEU A 181 11.53 -4.03 5.04
C LEU A 181 10.74 -2.92 5.74
N ILE A 182 9.43 -3.07 5.92
CA ILE A 182 8.63 -2.06 6.64
C ILE A 182 8.92 -2.09 8.15
N PRO A 183 8.89 -3.26 8.82
CA PRO A 183 9.07 -3.33 10.28
C PRO A 183 10.38 -2.73 10.82
N ALA A 184 11.45 -2.70 10.02
CA ALA A 184 12.72 -2.07 10.41
C ALA A 184 12.56 -0.61 10.91
N PHE A 185 11.52 0.10 10.45
CA PHE A 185 11.28 1.49 10.82
C PHE A 185 10.20 1.67 11.89
N ASP A 186 9.56 0.60 12.37
CA ASP A 186 8.42 0.68 13.30
C ASP A 186 8.78 1.39 14.62
N ASN A 187 10.02 1.20 15.09
CA ASN A 187 10.52 1.87 16.30
C ASN A 187 10.61 3.40 16.15
N SER A 188 10.63 3.90 14.91
CA SER A 188 10.67 5.32 14.60
C SER A 188 9.26 5.93 14.48
N TRP A 189 8.20 5.10 14.51
CA TRP A 189 6.83 5.58 14.46
C TRP A 189 6.44 6.31 15.76
N SER A 190 5.92 7.53 15.64
CA SER A 190 5.37 8.27 16.78
C SER A 190 3.85 8.28 16.77
N ASN A 191 3.23 7.62 17.75
CA ASN A 191 1.79 7.70 17.99
C ASN A 191 1.32 9.09 18.46
N GLN A 192 2.24 9.92 18.99
CA GLN A 192 1.91 11.29 19.40
C GLN A 192 1.76 12.22 18.19
N TYR A 193 2.66 12.08 17.22
CA TYR A 193 2.71 12.97 16.05
C TYR A 193 2.11 12.35 14.79
N ASN A 194 1.81 11.05 14.79
CA ASN A 194 1.33 10.27 13.65
C ASN A 194 2.22 10.39 12.40
N VAL A 195 3.54 10.35 12.62
CA VAL A 195 4.57 10.33 11.59
C VAL A 195 5.74 9.46 12.04
N TYR A 196 6.55 9.00 11.09
CA TYR A 196 7.89 8.52 11.39
C TYR A 196 8.79 9.70 11.81
N LEU A 197 9.49 9.52 12.93
CA LEU A 197 10.56 10.40 13.37
C LEU A 197 11.89 9.96 12.77
N ASP A 198 12.87 10.85 12.82
CA ASP A 198 14.21 10.57 12.33
C ASP A 198 14.85 9.45 13.17
N ASN A 199 15.13 8.31 12.52
CA ASN A 199 15.76 7.15 13.12
C ASN A 199 17.26 7.37 13.39
N LEU A 200 17.89 8.30 12.66
CA LEU A 200 19.30 8.66 12.77
C LEU A 200 19.50 9.77 13.81
N HIS A 201 18.51 10.65 14.00
CA HIS A 201 18.56 11.76 14.96
C HIS A 201 17.36 11.76 15.93
N ALA A 202 17.56 11.15 17.10
CA ALA A 202 16.51 10.95 18.09
C ALA A 202 15.72 12.22 18.43
N GLY A 203 14.40 12.16 18.18
CA GLY A 203 13.43 13.19 18.57
C GLY A 203 13.15 14.25 17.52
N LEU A 204 13.81 14.25 16.36
CA LEU A 204 13.54 15.18 15.26
C LEU A 204 12.45 14.66 14.31
N SER A 205 11.66 15.57 13.76
CA SER A 205 10.72 15.25 12.68
C SER A 205 11.43 15.00 11.36
N LEU A 206 10.97 14.02 10.58
CA LEU A 206 11.40 13.84 9.20
C LEU A 206 10.79 14.90 8.26
N PRO A 207 11.54 15.35 7.24
CA PRO A 207 10.96 16.06 6.10
C PRO A 207 9.86 15.26 5.40
N TYR A 208 8.94 15.97 4.76
CA TYR A 208 7.74 15.38 4.16
C TYR A 208 8.06 14.30 3.15
N ASN A 209 8.95 14.58 2.20
CA ASN A 209 9.32 13.62 1.17
C ASN A 209 9.80 12.26 1.75
N GLN A 210 10.47 12.25 2.90
CA GLN A 210 10.97 11.02 3.52
C GLN A 210 9.85 10.12 3.99
N TYR A 211 8.98 10.63 4.87
CA TYR A 211 7.90 9.81 5.40
C TYR A 211 6.78 9.61 4.36
N LEU A 212 6.59 10.52 3.41
CA LEU A 212 5.58 10.39 2.34
C LEU A 212 5.95 9.30 1.33
N ALA A 213 7.25 9.04 1.10
CA ALA A 213 7.68 7.89 0.30
C ALA A 213 7.23 6.58 0.96
N MET A 214 7.47 6.41 2.27
CA MET A 214 7.01 5.24 3.01
C MET A 214 5.48 5.17 3.11
N ALA A 215 4.81 6.31 3.36
CA ALA A 215 3.35 6.37 3.39
C ALA A 215 2.76 5.91 2.05
N SER A 216 3.35 6.31 0.92
CA SER A 216 2.91 5.85 -0.40
C SER A 216 3.05 4.35 -0.57
N ALA A 217 4.17 3.77 -0.12
CA ALA A 217 4.39 2.32 -0.14
C ALA A 217 3.37 1.58 0.72
N GLN A 218 3.13 2.06 1.94
CA GLN A 218 2.14 1.52 2.87
C GLN A 218 0.72 1.55 2.29
N LEU A 219 0.33 2.63 1.60
CA LEU A 219 -0.95 2.70 0.90
C LEU A 219 -1.07 1.70 -0.25
N GLU A 220 0.01 1.44 -1.00
CA GLU A 220 0.01 0.44 -2.06
C GLU A 220 0.02 -0.99 -1.50
N MET A 221 0.74 -1.25 -0.40
CA MET A 221 0.71 -2.53 0.30
C MET A 221 -0.68 -2.83 0.87
N ALA A 222 -1.35 -1.83 1.44
CA ALA A 222 -2.70 -2.00 1.98
C ALA A 222 -3.75 -2.43 0.93
N LYS A 223 -3.49 -2.22 -0.37
CA LYS A 223 -4.36 -2.72 -1.45
C LYS A 223 -4.24 -4.23 -1.66
N LEU A 224 -3.17 -4.87 -1.18
CA LEU A 224 -2.93 -6.31 -1.31
C LEU A 224 -3.78 -7.11 -0.32
N ASP A 225 -3.72 -6.76 0.96
CA ASP A 225 -4.55 -7.33 2.02
C ASP A 225 -4.87 -6.29 3.10
N LEU A 226 -6.03 -5.64 2.98
CA LEU A 226 -6.47 -4.59 3.91
C LEU A 226 -6.49 -5.02 5.38
N ASP A 227 -6.76 -6.29 5.66
CA ASP A 227 -6.85 -6.78 7.03
C ASP A 227 -5.46 -6.99 7.61
N ALA A 228 -4.57 -7.66 6.87
CA ALA A 228 -3.18 -7.85 7.27
C ALA A 228 -2.43 -6.51 7.39
N HIS A 229 -2.77 -5.55 6.55
CA HIS A 229 -2.06 -4.27 6.40
C HIS A 229 -2.83 -3.07 7.00
N LYS A 230 -3.82 -3.32 7.86
CA LYS A 230 -4.63 -2.23 8.45
C LYS A 230 -3.80 -1.19 9.20
N HIS A 231 -2.72 -1.62 9.84
CA HIS A 231 -1.80 -0.72 10.54
C HIS A 231 -1.02 0.17 9.56
N TYR A 232 -0.56 -0.35 8.42
CA TYR A 232 0.04 0.45 7.33
C TYR A 232 -0.92 1.53 6.84
N LEU A 233 -2.18 1.18 6.61
CA LEU A 233 -3.20 2.15 6.22
C LEU A 233 -3.37 3.25 7.27
N THR A 234 -3.45 2.87 8.55
CA THR A 234 -3.61 3.81 9.67
C THR A 234 -2.42 4.79 9.76
N TRP A 235 -1.20 4.29 9.62
CA TRP A 235 0.00 5.11 9.69
C TRP A 235 0.13 6.03 8.48
N ALA A 236 -0.12 5.51 7.28
CA ALA A 236 -0.16 6.30 6.07
C ALA A 236 -1.21 7.42 6.14
N ASP A 237 -2.44 7.12 6.59
CA ASP A 237 -3.49 8.12 6.82
C ASP A 237 -3.05 9.22 7.79
N GLY A 238 -2.33 8.85 8.86
CA GLY A 238 -1.75 9.79 9.82
C GLY A 238 -0.77 10.77 9.15
N MET A 239 0.18 10.23 8.39
CA MET A 239 1.18 11.01 7.65
C MET A 239 0.55 11.91 6.58
N THR A 240 -0.40 11.37 5.82
CA THR A 240 -1.19 12.12 4.82
C THR A 240 -1.94 13.27 5.46
N ALA A 241 -2.62 13.02 6.58
CA ALA A 241 -3.39 14.04 7.29
C ALA A 241 -2.48 15.16 7.82
N LYS A 242 -1.28 14.82 8.32
CA LYS A 242 -0.30 15.81 8.76
C LYS A 242 0.19 16.69 7.63
N TRP A 243 0.63 16.12 6.52
CA TRP A 243 1.07 16.92 5.38
C TRP A 243 -0.07 17.77 4.81
N HIS A 244 -1.25 17.19 4.59
CA HIS A 244 -2.42 17.91 4.08
C HIS A 244 -2.80 19.11 4.98
N TYR A 245 -2.64 19.01 6.30
CA TYR A 245 -2.96 20.10 7.22
C TYR A 245 -2.12 21.37 6.95
N TRP A 246 -0.87 21.22 6.53
CA TRP A 246 0.06 22.33 6.31
C TRP A 246 0.06 22.89 4.89
N LEU A 247 -0.71 22.29 3.98
CA LEU A 247 -0.94 22.86 2.65
C LEU A 247 -1.69 24.20 2.78
N THR A 248 -1.11 25.25 2.22
CA THR A 248 -1.69 26.61 2.26
C THR A 248 -1.96 27.12 0.85
N LEU A 249 -3.03 27.89 0.69
CA LEU A 249 -3.46 28.37 -0.62
C LEU A 249 -2.53 29.46 -1.14
N ASP A 250 -2.15 29.32 -2.42
CA ASP A 250 -1.37 30.29 -3.16
C ASP A 250 -2.05 30.56 -4.51
N GLY A 251 -2.89 31.60 -4.53
CA GLY A 251 -3.81 31.85 -5.64
C GLY A 251 -4.75 30.66 -5.88
N THR A 252 -4.59 29.98 -7.01
CA THR A 252 -5.37 28.78 -7.36
C THR A 252 -4.64 27.47 -7.05
N GLY A 253 -3.38 27.54 -6.63
CA GLY A 253 -2.56 26.40 -6.23
C GLY A 253 -2.36 26.30 -4.71
N TYR A 254 -1.44 25.42 -4.33
CA TYR A 254 -0.88 25.30 -2.98
C TYR A 254 0.58 25.74 -2.93
N HIS A 255 1.04 26.18 -1.76
CA HIS A 255 2.44 26.07 -1.37
C HIS A 255 2.55 25.36 -0.01
N TRP A 256 3.73 24.81 0.27
CA TRP A 256 4.06 24.16 1.53
C TRP A 256 5.56 24.20 1.79
N ASN A 257 5.93 23.88 3.03
CA ASN A 257 7.32 23.80 3.44
C ASN A 257 7.87 22.41 3.17
N TYR A 258 9.18 22.30 2.98
CA TYR A 258 9.92 21.02 2.93
C TYR A 258 9.71 20.17 4.19
N TRP A 259 9.49 20.87 5.30
CA TRP A 259 9.17 20.32 6.60
C TRP A 259 8.51 21.37 7.48
N ASP A 260 7.75 20.92 8.46
CA ASP A 260 7.19 21.76 9.50
C ASP A 260 7.59 21.22 10.87
N ARG A 261 7.65 22.09 11.87
CA ARG A 261 8.02 21.71 13.24
C ARG A 261 6.89 20.89 13.87
N LEU A 262 7.13 19.59 14.03
CA LEU A 262 6.19 18.66 14.64
C LEU A 262 6.55 18.35 16.10
N THR A 263 7.83 18.42 16.46
CA THR A 263 8.36 18.09 17.79
C THR A 263 8.94 19.32 18.50
N PRO A 264 9.02 19.30 19.85
CA PRO A 264 9.76 20.31 20.59
C PRO A 264 11.27 20.37 20.28
N ALA A 265 11.85 19.30 19.74
CA ALA A 265 13.27 19.23 19.41
C ALA A 265 13.58 19.87 18.05
N ASP A 266 12.58 20.15 17.22
CA ASP A 266 12.76 20.70 15.88
C ASP A 266 13.29 22.15 15.94
N ASN A 267 14.61 22.27 15.90
CA ASN A 267 15.32 23.55 16.00
C ASN A 267 15.70 24.13 14.63
N HIS A 268 15.45 23.39 13.56
CA HIS A 268 15.89 23.76 12.24
C HIS A 268 15.06 24.90 11.60
N THR A 269 15.62 25.51 10.57
CA THR A 269 14.96 26.57 9.79
C THR A 269 13.95 25.95 8.82
N VAL A 270 12.70 26.39 8.90
CA VAL A 270 11.64 26.03 7.95
C VAL A 270 11.99 26.60 6.56
N ARG A 271 11.96 25.75 5.54
CA ARG A 271 12.27 26.10 4.14
C ARG A 271 11.10 25.70 3.26
N LEU A 272 10.88 26.44 2.17
CA LEU A 272 9.89 26.08 1.16
C LEU A 272 10.28 24.79 0.45
N GLU A 273 9.26 24.03 0.04
CA GLU A 273 9.48 22.82 -0.74
C GLU A 273 10.10 23.13 -2.11
N ASP A 274 11.06 22.30 -2.52
CA ASP A 274 11.75 22.41 -3.80
C ASP A 274 11.26 21.39 -4.83
N TRP A 275 11.40 21.73 -6.11
CA TRP A 275 10.92 20.93 -7.22
C TRP A 275 11.32 19.45 -7.17
N SER A 276 12.54 19.13 -6.74
CA SER A 276 13.03 17.75 -6.79
C SER A 276 12.32 16.83 -5.79
N HIS A 277 11.87 17.37 -4.67
CA HIS A 277 11.13 16.62 -3.64
C HIS A 277 9.62 16.67 -3.87
N THR A 278 9.08 17.75 -4.46
CA THR A 278 7.64 17.84 -4.78
C THR A 278 7.10 16.64 -5.56
N THR A 279 7.93 16.00 -6.39
CA THR A 279 7.49 14.84 -7.17
C THR A 279 7.08 13.66 -6.30
N ILE A 280 7.69 13.50 -5.13
CA ILE A 280 7.35 12.48 -4.13
C ILE A 280 6.04 12.86 -3.44
N ASP A 281 5.87 14.12 -3.10
CA ASP A 281 4.65 14.65 -2.48
C ASP A 281 3.44 14.48 -3.41
N PHE A 282 3.61 14.81 -4.71
CA PHE A 282 2.57 14.62 -5.72
C PHE A 282 2.26 13.14 -5.96
N MET A 283 3.29 12.28 -5.97
CA MET A 283 3.08 10.84 -6.05
C MET A 283 2.24 10.35 -4.87
N HIS A 284 2.54 10.81 -3.65
CA HIS A 284 1.77 10.46 -2.47
C HIS A 284 0.31 10.95 -2.55
N ALA A 285 0.11 12.23 -2.88
CA ALA A 285 -1.23 12.80 -3.07
C ALA A 285 -2.04 12.02 -4.12
N LEU A 286 -1.39 11.60 -5.20
CA LEU A 286 -2.01 10.79 -6.23
C LEU A 286 -2.38 9.40 -5.70
N THR A 287 -1.47 8.71 -5.02
CA THR A 287 -1.73 7.40 -4.42
C THR A 287 -2.90 7.47 -3.44
N ASP A 288 -2.93 8.49 -2.59
CA ASP A 288 -4.03 8.77 -1.68
C ASP A 288 -5.35 9.07 -2.40
N TYR A 289 -5.31 9.90 -3.45
CA TYR A 289 -6.48 10.21 -4.27
C TYR A 289 -7.08 8.97 -4.95
N THR A 290 -6.25 8.08 -5.50
CA THR A 290 -6.73 6.90 -6.26
C THR A 290 -7.51 5.90 -5.43
N ARG A 291 -7.32 5.91 -4.10
CA ARG A 291 -8.10 5.09 -3.16
C ARG A 291 -9.26 5.83 -2.50
N GLY A 292 -9.53 7.07 -2.89
CA GLY A 292 -10.56 7.92 -2.26
C GLY A 292 -10.18 8.40 -0.87
N GLY A 293 -8.89 8.66 -0.63
CA GLY A 293 -8.35 9.13 0.65
C GLY A 293 -8.64 10.60 0.95
N LYS A 294 -7.68 11.25 1.62
CA LYS A 294 -7.78 12.63 2.10
C LYS A 294 -7.77 13.64 0.95
N PHE A 295 -7.01 13.38 -0.11
CA PHE A 295 -6.94 14.18 -1.32
C PHE A 295 -8.14 13.87 -2.21
N ASN A 296 -8.88 14.92 -2.58
CA ASN A 296 -10.00 14.85 -3.50
C ASN A 296 -9.69 15.61 -4.80
N THR A 297 -10.63 15.62 -5.75
CA THR A 297 -10.44 16.23 -7.07
C THR A 297 -10.06 17.71 -6.98
N ALA A 298 -10.62 18.45 -6.02
CA ALA A 298 -10.30 19.86 -5.81
C ALA A 298 -8.87 20.04 -5.28
N ALA A 299 -8.43 19.20 -4.33
CA ALA A 299 -7.06 19.22 -3.82
C ALA A 299 -6.05 18.87 -4.93
N MET A 300 -6.32 17.83 -5.73
CA MET A 300 -5.46 17.46 -6.85
C MET A 300 -5.40 18.55 -7.93
N THR A 301 -6.52 19.23 -8.21
CA THR A 301 -6.54 20.38 -9.13
C THR A 301 -5.66 21.53 -8.64
N ARG A 302 -5.64 21.79 -7.32
CA ARG A 302 -4.78 22.82 -6.72
C ARG A 302 -3.30 22.42 -6.75
N LEU A 303 -2.97 21.16 -6.49
CA LEU A 303 -1.60 20.65 -6.64
C LEU A 303 -1.11 20.82 -8.09
N ALA A 304 -1.94 20.48 -9.09
CA ALA A 304 -1.61 20.72 -10.49
C ALA A 304 -1.47 22.22 -10.82
N ASN A 305 -2.30 23.08 -10.22
CA ASN A 305 -2.20 24.54 -10.35
C ASN A 305 -0.89 25.10 -9.76
N THR A 306 -0.33 24.52 -8.70
CA THR A 306 0.98 24.94 -8.17
C THR A 306 2.05 24.88 -9.25
N ILE A 307 2.12 23.75 -9.94
CA ILE A 307 3.10 23.54 -11.01
C ILE A 307 2.85 24.52 -12.16
N TYR A 308 1.59 24.60 -12.60
CA TYR A 308 1.24 25.32 -13.81
C TYR A 308 1.23 26.85 -13.65
N ASN A 309 0.67 27.36 -12.56
CA ASN A 309 0.46 28.80 -12.37
C ASN A 309 1.59 29.45 -11.57
N ASN A 310 2.23 28.70 -10.66
CA ASN A 310 3.24 29.28 -9.77
C ASN A 310 4.64 28.96 -10.28
N MET A 311 4.92 27.70 -10.63
CA MET A 311 6.29 27.28 -10.96
C MET A 311 6.66 27.47 -12.43
N TRP A 312 5.74 27.18 -13.35
CA TRP A 312 6.01 27.24 -14.78
C TRP A 312 5.98 28.66 -15.35
N ASN A 313 6.96 28.98 -16.20
CA ASN A 313 7.06 30.28 -16.87
C ASN A 313 6.04 30.50 -18.01
N GLY A 314 5.12 29.57 -18.25
CA GLY A 314 4.11 29.65 -19.30
C GLY A 314 4.64 29.44 -20.72
N SER A 315 5.93 29.15 -20.92
CA SER A 315 6.52 28.96 -22.24
C SER A 315 6.50 27.49 -22.66
N THR A 316 5.91 27.18 -23.81
CA THR A 316 5.95 25.85 -24.43
C THR A 316 7.14 25.67 -25.37
N THR A 317 7.89 26.74 -25.67
CA THR A 317 9.06 26.71 -26.57
C THR A 317 10.38 26.67 -25.81
N ALA A 318 10.45 27.34 -24.66
CA ALA A 318 11.58 27.34 -23.74
C ALA A 318 11.06 27.24 -22.30
N PRO A 319 10.47 26.09 -21.94
CA PRO A 319 9.88 25.92 -20.62
C PRO A 319 10.91 26.04 -19.49
N LYS A 320 10.48 26.68 -18.39
CA LYS A 320 11.28 26.82 -17.17
C LYS A 320 10.38 26.63 -15.96
N LEU A 321 10.91 25.98 -14.92
CA LEU A 321 10.29 25.90 -13.61
C LEU A 321 11.08 26.73 -12.60
N SER A 322 10.37 27.29 -11.63
CA SER A 322 10.98 27.83 -10.42
C SER A 322 11.59 26.71 -9.58
N TYR A 323 12.54 27.06 -8.71
CA TYR A 323 13.12 26.07 -7.79
C TYR A 323 12.14 25.70 -6.68
N TYR A 324 11.39 26.68 -6.15
CA TYR A 324 10.44 26.48 -5.06
C TYR A 324 8.98 26.50 -5.53
N VAL A 325 8.10 25.82 -4.79
CA VAL A 325 6.66 25.67 -5.08
C VAL A 325 5.87 26.98 -5.20
N ASN A 326 6.36 28.06 -4.60
CA ASN A 326 5.72 29.38 -4.66
C ASN A 326 6.13 30.21 -5.90
N GLY A 327 6.86 29.63 -6.85
CA GLY A 327 7.33 30.34 -8.04
C GLY A 327 8.66 31.07 -7.89
N SER A 328 9.32 31.00 -6.74
CA SER A 328 10.61 31.66 -6.49
C SER A 328 11.83 30.77 -6.79
N GLY A 329 12.97 31.41 -7.04
CA GLY A 329 14.22 30.73 -7.42
C GLY A 329 14.24 30.24 -8.86
N SER A 330 15.43 30.02 -9.41
CA SER A 330 15.60 29.50 -10.78
C SER A 330 16.03 28.04 -10.72
N TYR A 331 15.23 27.12 -11.25
CA TYR A 331 15.65 25.73 -11.43
C TYR A 331 16.49 25.60 -12.70
N THR A 332 17.66 24.98 -12.60
CA THR A 332 18.60 24.79 -13.73
C THR A 332 18.82 23.31 -14.07
N GLY A 333 18.18 22.39 -13.34
CA GLY A 333 18.26 20.95 -13.59
C GLY A 333 17.29 20.46 -14.68
N GLN A 334 17.32 19.16 -14.97
CA GLN A 334 16.34 18.51 -15.84
C GLN A 334 15.01 18.34 -15.10
N PHE A 335 13.87 18.62 -15.74
CA PHE A 335 12.58 18.36 -15.10
C PHE A 335 12.35 16.87 -14.90
N THR A 336 11.78 16.47 -13.78
CA THR A 336 11.33 15.08 -13.64
C THR A 336 9.90 15.01 -14.15
N LEU A 337 9.64 14.13 -15.12
CA LEU A 337 8.31 14.03 -15.75
C LEU A 337 7.37 13.08 -14.99
N GLN A 338 7.78 12.61 -13.80
CA GLN A 338 6.97 11.76 -12.89
C GLN A 338 5.61 12.38 -12.53
N ILE A 339 5.46 13.70 -12.66
CA ILE A 339 4.20 14.41 -12.50
C ILE A 339 3.28 14.36 -13.74
N GLY A 340 3.58 13.54 -14.76
CA GLY A 340 2.76 13.44 -15.97
C GLY A 340 1.35 12.97 -15.75
N ASP A 341 1.13 12.22 -14.66
CA ASP A 341 -0.21 11.88 -14.21
C ASP A 341 -1.06 13.13 -13.89
N MET A 342 -0.44 14.30 -13.66
CA MET A 342 -1.14 15.58 -13.47
C MET A 342 -1.82 16.11 -14.74
N GLU A 343 -1.49 15.57 -15.93
CA GLU A 343 -2.22 15.80 -17.20
C GLU A 343 -3.72 15.51 -17.05
N ARG A 344 -4.11 14.70 -16.06
CA ARG A 344 -5.51 14.47 -15.67
C ARG A 344 -6.24 15.75 -15.29
N TRP A 345 -5.63 16.61 -14.49
CA TRP A 345 -6.28 17.83 -13.99
C TRP A 345 -5.91 19.07 -14.80
N LYS A 346 -4.76 19.05 -15.48
CA LYS A 346 -4.28 20.14 -16.33
C LYS A 346 -3.74 19.62 -17.65
N PRO A 347 -4.59 19.52 -18.68
CA PRO A 347 -4.17 19.16 -20.02
C PRO A 347 -3.12 20.13 -20.58
N GLY A 348 -2.14 19.60 -21.31
CA GLY A 348 -1.07 20.36 -21.95
C GLY A 348 0.31 20.22 -21.29
N ILE A 349 0.42 19.52 -20.15
CA ILE A 349 1.71 19.18 -19.52
C ILE A 349 2.53 18.25 -20.40
N TRP A 350 1.86 17.43 -21.20
CA TRP A 350 2.52 16.51 -22.13
C TRP A 350 3.42 17.26 -23.14
N ALA A 351 2.96 18.38 -23.72
CA ALA A 351 3.75 19.15 -24.70
C ALA A 351 4.98 19.80 -24.05
N LEU A 352 4.85 20.23 -22.80
CA LEU A 352 5.97 20.70 -21.97
C LEU A 352 7.02 19.59 -21.79
N PHE A 353 6.57 18.38 -21.47
CA PHE A 353 7.42 17.22 -21.22
C PHE A 353 8.14 16.75 -22.46
N GLU A 354 7.41 16.68 -23.58
CA GLU A 354 7.94 16.32 -24.88
C GLU A 354 9.07 17.27 -25.28
N LYS A 355 8.83 18.58 -25.12
CA LYS A 355 9.83 19.61 -25.44
C LYS A 355 11.07 19.47 -24.58
N GLU A 356 10.92 19.23 -23.29
CA GLU A 356 12.03 19.10 -22.34
C GLU A 356 12.83 17.83 -22.57
N MET A 357 12.16 16.72 -22.83
CA MET A 357 12.81 15.49 -23.21
C MET A 357 13.59 15.66 -24.51
N SER A 358 13.11 16.52 -25.43
CA SER A 358 13.82 16.81 -26.68
C SER A 358 15.15 17.55 -26.53
N LEU A 359 15.39 18.16 -25.37
CA LEU A 359 16.63 18.87 -25.08
C LEU A 359 17.70 17.97 -24.43
N ARG A 360 17.36 16.73 -24.08
CA ARG A 360 18.28 15.81 -23.39
C ARG A 360 19.09 14.98 -24.38
N SER A 361 20.34 14.71 -24.01
CA SER A 361 21.10 13.65 -24.66
C SER A 361 20.61 12.28 -24.19
N LEU A 362 20.37 11.36 -25.14
CA LEU A 362 20.03 9.96 -24.90
C LEU A 362 21.18 9.01 -25.25
N SER A 363 22.42 9.51 -25.30
CA SER A 363 23.61 8.73 -25.66
C SER A 363 24.13 7.82 -24.54
N THR A 364 23.71 8.05 -23.30
CA THR A 364 24.06 7.26 -22.11
C THR A 364 22.80 6.87 -21.38
N PHE A 365 22.85 5.77 -20.64
CA PHE A 365 21.71 5.33 -19.85
C PHE A 365 21.39 6.33 -18.73
N SER A 366 20.10 6.59 -18.53
CA SER A 366 19.57 7.37 -17.41
C SER A 366 18.21 6.78 -17.07
N ALA A 367 18.08 6.24 -15.86
CA ALA A 367 16.83 5.63 -15.41
C ALA A 367 15.69 6.65 -15.34
N ARG A 368 16.00 7.90 -14.95
CA ARG A 368 15.04 9.02 -14.97
C ARG A 368 14.54 9.29 -16.40
N SER A 369 15.44 9.40 -17.37
CA SER A 369 15.06 9.58 -18.78
C SER A 369 14.28 8.39 -19.33
N LEU A 370 14.62 7.16 -18.94
CA LEU A 370 13.88 5.95 -19.31
C LEU A 370 12.43 6.02 -18.82
N ASN A 371 12.24 6.37 -17.55
CA ASN A 371 10.92 6.53 -16.95
C ASN A 371 10.12 7.69 -17.56
N ASP A 372 10.78 8.81 -17.82
CA ASP A 372 10.18 9.98 -18.46
C ASP A 372 9.68 9.65 -19.89
N ILE A 373 10.45 8.87 -20.66
CA ILE A 373 10.00 8.35 -21.97
C ILE A 373 8.80 7.42 -21.82
N ALA A 374 8.79 6.53 -20.82
CA ALA A 374 7.64 5.64 -20.59
C ALA A 374 6.35 6.44 -20.28
N ILE A 375 6.46 7.52 -19.52
CA ILE A 375 5.33 8.44 -19.24
C ILE A 375 4.88 9.15 -20.53
N LEU A 376 5.83 9.68 -21.31
CA LEU A 376 5.53 10.32 -22.60
C LEU A 376 4.85 9.36 -23.58
N TYR A 377 5.33 8.12 -23.62
CA TYR A 377 4.72 7.06 -24.40
C TYR A 377 3.30 6.78 -23.91
N GLN A 378 3.10 6.52 -22.62
CA GLN A 378 1.77 6.24 -22.04
C GLN A 378 0.74 7.35 -22.32
N LEU A 379 1.18 8.61 -22.29
CA LEU A 379 0.35 9.79 -22.46
C LEU A 379 0.33 10.32 -23.90
N HIS A 380 0.83 9.57 -24.87
CA HIS A 380 0.95 10.08 -26.24
C HIS A 380 -0.43 10.23 -26.94
N PRO A 381 -0.74 11.38 -27.59
CA PRO A 381 -2.02 11.57 -28.30
C PRO A 381 -2.22 10.64 -29.51
N ASP A 382 -1.15 10.25 -30.21
CA ASP A 382 -1.22 9.35 -31.38
C ASP A 382 -1.67 7.91 -31.09
N HIS A 383 -1.87 7.51 -29.82
CA HIS A 383 -2.51 6.22 -29.53
C HIS A 383 -3.95 6.15 -30.05
N GLY A 384 -4.57 7.28 -30.37
CA GLY A 384 -6.00 7.38 -30.67
C GLY A 384 -6.83 7.25 -29.39
N THR A 385 -8.05 7.79 -29.39
CA THR A 385 -8.92 7.72 -28.20
C THR A 385 -9.24 6.26 -27.84
N PRO A 386 -9.48 5.94 -26.55
CA PRO A 386 -9.81 4.57 -26.15
C PRO A 386 -11.01 4.01 -26.93
N GLY A 387 -10.99 2.72 -27.24
CA GLY A 387 -12.06 2.03 -27.97
C GLY A 387 -13.35 1.85 -27.16
N SER A 388 -14.38 1.29 -27.81
CA SER A 388 -15.60 0.87 -27.10
C SER A 388 -15.34 -0.35 -26.22
N PHE A 389 -15.99 -0.39 -25.07
CA PHE A 389 -15.95 -1.49 -24.11
C PHE A 389 -17.26 -1.58 -23.33
N SER A 390 -17.45 -2.62 -22.52
CA SER A 390 -18.71 -2.96 -21.86
C SER A 390 -18.55 -3.26 -20.37
N LEU A 391 -19.57 -2.91 -19.59
CA LEU A 391 -19.68 -3.24 -18.17
C LEU A 391 -19.98 -4.74 -18.02
N ALA A 392 -19.29 -5.43 -17.11
CA ALA A 392 -19.47 -6.87 -16.88
C ALA A 392 -20.17 -7.15 -15.54
N SER A 393 -19.63 -6.65 -14.42
CA SER A 393 -20.19 -6.88 -13.09
C SER A 393 -20.14 -5.59 -12.24
N PRO A 394 -21.16 -5.29 -11.42
CA PRO A 394 -22.45 -5.99 -11.33
C PRO A 394 -23.29 -5.83 -12.60
N GLY A 395 -24.00 -6.90 -12.97
CA GLY A 395 -24.91 -6.88 -14.12
C GLY A 395 -26.02 -5.84 -13.93
N ASN A 396 -26.53 -5.31 -15.05
CA ASN A 396 -27.58 -4.28 -15.00
C ASN A 396 -28.84 -4.78 -14.27
N GLY A 397 -29.30 -4.03 -13.27
CA GLY A 397 -30.46 -4.36 -12.45
C GLY A 397 -30.19 -5.39 -11.34
N ALA A 398 -28.93 -5.74 -11.05
CA ALA A 398 -28.61 -6.70 -10.00
C ALA A 398 -29.11 -6.23 -8.62
N THR A 399 -29.71 -7.12 -7.82
CA THR A 399 -30.24 -6.79 -6.48
C THR A 399 -29.54 -7.58 -5.38
N GLY A 400 -29.71 -7.18 -4.13
CA GLY A 400 -29.13 -7.86 -2.96
C GLY A 400 -27.60 -7.90 -3.00
N ARG A 401 -26.96 -6.87 -3.56
CA ARG A 401 -25.49 -6.78 -3.62
C ARG A 401 -24.91 -6.42 -2.26
N ASN A 402 -23.72 -6.95 -1.95
CA ASN A 402 -22.98 -6.60 -0.73
C ASN A 402 -22.56 -5.13 -0.77
N LEU A 403 -22.26 -4.56 0.42
CA LEU A 403 -21.80 -3.17 0.54
C LEU A 403 -20.32 -3.02 0.14
N ASP A 404 -19.55 -4.09 0.29
CA ASP A 404 -18.27 -4.23 -0.36
C ASP A 404 -18.51 -4.91 -1.71
N LEU A 405 -18.25 -4.19 -2.81
CA LEU A 405 -18.67 -4.61 -4.14
C LEU A 405 -17.53 -4.53 -5.14
N ALA A 406 -17.28 -5.66 -5.82
CA ALA A 406 -16.37 -5.74 -6.95
C ALA A 406 -17.08 -5.33 -8.25
N PHE A 407 -16.40 -4.49 -9.02
CA PHE A 407 -16.79 -4.03 -10.34
C PHE A 407 -15.82 -4.61 -11.37
N SER A 408 -16.32 -4.96 -12.54
CA SER A 408 -15.51 -5.40 -13.67
C SER A 408 -16.11 -5.00 -15.01
N TRP A 409 -15.25 -4.80 -16.00
CA TRP A 409 -15.60 -4.44 -17.38
C TRP A 409 -14.67 -5.14 -18.36
N THR A 410 -14.99 -5.06 -19.66
CA THR A 410 -14.10 -5.56 -20.72
C THR A 410 -13.01 -4.53 -21.01
N PRO A 411 -11.80 -4.95 -21.43
CA PRO A 411 -10.74 -4.03 -21.81
C PRO A 411 -11.15 -3.14 -22.98
N SER A 412 -10.91 -1.83 -22.83
CA SER A 412 -10.90 -0.86 -23.93
C SER A 412 -9.52 -0.85 -24.58
N VAL A 413 -9.48 -1.01 -25.90
CA VAL A 413 -8.27 -0.80 -26.70
C VAL A 413 -7.73 0.62 -26.46
N ASN A 414 -6.41 0.77 -26.38
CA ASN A 414 -5.68 2.02 -26.15
C ASN A 414 -5.97 2.74 -24.83
N ALA A 415 -6.70 2.14 -23.88
CA ALA A 415 -6.86 2.72 -22.55
C ALA A 415 -5.54 2.62 -21.77
N ALA A 416 -5.08 3.73 -21.22
CA ALA A 416 -3.98 3.77 -20.26
C ALA A 416 -4.48 3.54 -18.83
N ASP A 417 -5.69 4.02 -18.52
CA ASP A 417 -6.36 3.81 -17.24
C ASP A 417 -7.88 3.91 -17.37
N TYR A 418 -8.58 3.61 -16.27
CA TYR A 418 -10.03 3.76 -16.15
C TYR A 418 -10.41 4.60 -14.92
N THR A 419 -11.61 5.17 -14.96
CA THR A 419 -12.27 5.79 -13.81
C THR A 419 -13.64 5.16 -13.63
N LEU A 420 -13.87 4.53 -12.48
CA LEU A 420 -15.17 4.02 -12.06
C LEU A 420 -15.95 5.15 -11.38
N GLN A 421 -17.19 5.38 -11.81
CA GLN A 421 -18.10 6.31 -11.16
C GLN A 421 -19.35 5.56 -10.70
N VAL A 422 -19.74 5.78 -9.45
CA VAL A 422 -20.96 5.23 -8.83
C VAL A 422 -21.80 6.38 -8.27
N SER A 423 -23.10 6.35 -8.51
CA SER A 423 -24.03 7.43 -8.15
C SER A 423 -25.41 6.90 -7.79
N THR A 424 -26.14 7.62 -6.95
CA THR A 424 -27.58 7.38 -6.73
C THR A 424 -28.46 8.02 -7.81
N VAL A 425 -27.88 8.84 -8.70
CA VAL A 425 -28.59 9.50 -9.82
C VAL A 425 -28.04 9.04 -11.17
N SER A 426 -28.93 8.66 -12.08
CA SER A 426 -28.57 8.04 -13.38
C SER A 426 -27.83 8.98 -14.35
N ASN A 427 -27.91 10.30 -14.12
CA ASN A 427 -27.17 11.30 -14.91
C ASN A 427 -25.78 11.61 -14.33
N PHE A 428 -25.40 11.00 -13.20
CA PHE A 428 -24.11 11.22 -12.53
C PHE A 428 -23.84 12.69 -12.16
N ALA A 429 -24.89 13.49 -11.92
CA ALA A 429 -24.75 14.89 -11.49
C ALA A 429 -24.11 15.01 -10.10
N THR A 430 -24.29 13.99 -9.26
CA THR A 430 -23.56 13.78 -8.01
C THR A 430 -22.96 12.38 -8.02
N LEU A 431 -21.85 12.17 -7.33
CA LEU A 431 -21.19 10.87 -7.24
C LEU A 431 -21.20 10.41 -5.79
N THR A 432 -21.57 9.16 -5.58
CA THR A 432 -21.36 8.45 -4.31
C THR A 432 -19.89 8.03 -4.20
N ALA A 433 -19.31 7.57 -5.31
CA ALA A 433 -17.90 7.22 -5.39
C ALA A 433 -17.34 7.56 -6.77
N GLU A 434 -16.07 7.97 -6.78
CA GLU A 434 -15.24 8.06 -7.98
C GLU A 434 -13.91 7.36 -7.65
N VAL A 435 -13.59 6.29 -8.39
CA VAL A 435 -12.31 5.57 -8.26
C VAL A 435 -11.52 5.82 -9.54
N PRO A 436 -10.54 6.73 -9.52
CA PRO A 436 -9.80 7.15 -10.69
C PRO A 436 -8.50 6.36 -10.86
N LYS A 437 -7.92 6.42 -12.07
CA LYS A 437 -6.62 5.84 -12.43
C LYS A 437 -6.52 4.34 -12.11
N ILE A 438 -7.57 3.60 -12.39
CA ILE A 438 -7.59 2.14 -12.27
C ILE A 438 -6.79 1.55 -13.42
N ILE A 439 -5.78 0.76 -13.08
CA ILE A 439 -5.03 -0.07 -14.04
C ILE A 439 -5.69 -1.45 -14.10
N GLY A 440 -5.92 -1.95 -15.31
CA GLY A 440 -6.71 -3.18 -15.52
C GLY A 440 -8.20 -2.91 -15.65
N THR A 441 -9.03 -3.94 -15.45
CA THR A 441 -10.46 -3.89 -15.79
C THR A 441 -11.39 -4.27 -14.64
N SER A 442 -10.92 -4.08 -13.42
CA SER A 442 -11.70 -4.30 -12.21
C SER A 442 -11.35 -3.28 -11.13
N ALA A 443 -12.30 -3.06 -10.22
CA ALA A 443 -12.10 -2.25 -9.03
C ALA A 443 -12.99 -2.77 -7.90
N MET A 444 -12.60 -2.52 -6.66
CA MET A 444 -13.41 -2.86 -5.50
C MET A 444 -13.77 -1.59 -4.74
N LEU A 445 -15.05 -1.43 -4.40
CA LEU A 445 -15.48 -0.45 -3.40
C LEU A 445 -15.62 -1.19 -2.07
N THR A 446 -14.93 -0.71 -1.04
CA THR A 446 -14.99 -1.24 0.32
C THR A 446 -15.24 -0.10 1.31
N GLY A 447 -15.47 -0.43 2.59
CA GLY A 447 -15.41 0.58 3.66
C GLY A 447 -16.67 1.39 3.85
N SER A 448 -17.84 0.77 3.67
CA SER A 448 -19.16 1.39 3.90
C SER A 448 -19.48 2.60 2.99
N VAL A 449 -18.84 2.69 1.83
CA VAL A 449 -19.16 3.69 0.78
C VAL A 449 -20.60 3.55 0.28
N LEU A 450 -21.08 2.31 0.20
CA LEU A 450 -22.44 1.99 -0.21
C LEU A 450 -23.36 1.87 1.00
N SER A 451 -24.55 2.45 0.90
CA SER A 451 -25.62 2.32 1.89
C SER A 451 -26.48 1.08 1.62
N PRO A 452 -27.03 0.42 2.65
CA PRO A 452 -27.92 -0.72 2.47
C PRO A 452 -29.24 -0.34 1.77
N ASN A 453 -29.86 -1.32 1.13
CA ASN A 453 -31.16 -1.20 0.44
C ASN A 453 -31.25 0.03 -0.51
N THR A 454 -30.15 0.36 -1.18
CA THR A 454 -30.03 1.57 -2.00
C THR A 454 -29.70 1.20 -3.43
N THR A 455 -30.40 1.83 -4.39
CA THR A 455 -30.12 1.68 -5.82
C THR A 455 -29.04 2.66 -6.26
N TYR A 456 -28.07 2.14 -7.00
CA TYR A 456 -26.96 2.88 -7.58
C TYR A 456 -26.89 2.65 -9.09
N PHE A 457 -26.36 3.64 -9.79
CA PHE A 457 -25.95 3.62 -11.18
C PHE A 457 -24.44 3.68 -11.23
N TRP A 458 -23.83 2.95 -12.15
CA TRP A 458 -22.39 2.96 -12.33
C TRP A 458 -21.98 2.94 -13.79
N ARG A 459 -20.87 3.60 -14.07
CA ARG A 459 -20.25 3.66 -15.40
C ARG A 459 -18.74 3.66 -15.26
N VAL A 460 -18.06 3.38 -16.36
CA VAL A 460 -16.61 3.43 -16.42
C VAL A 460 -16.18 4.33 -17.57
N ILE A 461 -15.14 5.13 -17.32
CA ILE A 461 -14.51 6.02 -18.30
C ILE A 461 -13.11 5.49 -18.56
N ALA A 462 -12.86 4.99 -19.76
CA ALA A 462 -11.51 4.68 -20.24
C ALA A 462 -10.80 5.98 -20.65
N ARG A 463 -9.52 6.10 -20.33
CA ARG A 463 -8.71 7.30 -20.61
C ARG A 463 -7.35 6.91 -21.20
N ASN A 464 -6.84 7.76 -22.07
CA ASN A 464 -5.41 7.86 -22.38
C ASN A 464 -5.04 9.33 -22.68
N GLY A 465 -3.83 9.56 -23.22
CA GLY A 465 -3.39 10.90 -23.62
C GLY A 465 -4.16 11.54 -24.78
N ALA A 466 -4.82 10.73 -25.61
CA ALA A 466 -5.62 11.21 -26.74
C ALA A 466 -7.03 11.66 -26.32
N GLY A 467 -7.54 11.14 -25.21
CA GLY A 467 -8.86 11.51 -24.68
C GLY A 467 -9.51 10.41 -23.85
N THR A 468 -10.83 10.42 -23.82
CA THR A 468 -11.63 9.51 -22.99
C THR A 468 -12.75 8.88 -23.78
N THR A 469 -13.09 7.64 -23.44
CA THR A 469 -14.29 6.96 -23.92
C THR A 469 -15.07 6.45 -22.71
N THR A 470 -16.34 6.83 -22.61
CA THR A 470 -17.25 6.32 -21.57
C THR A 470 -17.99 5.10 -22.10
N THR A 471 -18.31 4.14 -21.23
CA THR A 471 -19.18 3.02 -21.60
C THR A 471 -20.51 3.49 -22.23
N SER A 472 -21.06 2.67 -23.13
CA SER A 472 -22.37 2.93 -23.73
C SER A 472 -23.48 2.78 -22.69
N GLY A 473 -23.81 3.88 -22.02
CA GLY A 473 -24.77 3.91 -20.92
C GLY A 473 -24.16 3.55 -19.56
N SER A 474 -25.03 3.24 -18.61
CA SER A 474 -24.69 2.85 -17.24
C SER A 474 -25.47 1.59 -16.86
N ASN A 475 -24.88 0.77 -16.00
CA ASN A 475 -25.59 -0.32 -15.33
C ASN A 475 -26.13 0.18 -14.00
N SER A 476 -27.20 -0.44 -13.52
CA SER A 476 -27.73 -0.22 -12.17
C SER A 476 -27.55 -1.45 -11.28
N PHE A 477 -27.51 -1.26 -9.97
CA PHE A 477 -27.61 -2.33 -8.98
C PHE A 477 -28.28 -1.82 -7.70
N THR A 478 -28.80 -2.72 -6.87
CA THR A 478 -29.39 -2.41 -5.57
C THR A 478 -28.68 -3.22 -4.50
N THR A 479 -28.16 -2.54 -3.47
CA THR A 479 -27.53 -3.17 -2.31
C THR A 479 -28.57 -3.92 -1.47
N GLY A 480 -28.13 -4.98 -0.79
CA GLY A 480 -28.94 -5.68 0.20
C GLY A 480 -29.00 -4.94 1.54
N SER A 481 -29.63 -5.57 2.53
CA SER A 481 -29.51 -5.16 3.93
C SER A 481 -28.08 -5.37 4.43
N ASN A 482 -27.72 -4.73 5.56
CA ASN A 482 -26.46 -5.03 6.25
C ASN A 482 -26.36 -6.54 6.53
N LYS A 483 -25.17 -7.12 6.36
CA LYS A 483 -24.90 -8.47 6.85
C LYS A 483 -24.93 -8.42 8.38
N THR A 484 -25.75 -9.27 8.98
CA THR A 484 -25.73 -9.52 10.42
C THR A 484 -24.86 -10.73 10.70
N TYR A 485 -24.10 -10.67 11.79
CA TYR A 485 -23.25 -11.76 12.25
C TYR A 485 -23.72 -12.21 13.63
N THR A 486 -24.16 -13.46 13.74
CA THR A 486 -24.52 -14.07 15.01
C THR A 486 -23.54 -15.20 15.30
N LEU A 487 -22.91 -15.15 16.47
CA LEU A 487 -22.05 -16.20 16.98
C LEU A 487 -22.87 -17.08 17.91
N THR A 488 -22.88 -18.39 17.64
CA THR A 488 -23.47 -19.40 18.51
C THR A 488 -22.42 -20.40 18.96
N PHE A 489 -22.52 -20.86 20.19
CA PHE A 489 -21.66 -21.92 20.72
C PHE A 489 -22.36 -22.64 21.87
N ALA A 490 -22.00 -23.89 22.08
CA ALA A 490 -22.36 -24.63 23.27
C ALA A 490 -21.23 -24.55 24.29
N HIS A 491 -21.59 -24.39 25.55
CA HIS A 491 -20.64 -24.43 26.66
C HIS A 491 -21.20 -25.23 27.84
N ARG A 492 -20.30 -25.77 28.63
CA ARG A 492 -20.59 -26.52 29.85
C ARG A 492 -19.44 -26.36 30.83
N ASP A 493 -19.71 -26.52 32.12
CA ASP A 493 -18.67 -26.71 33.12
C ASP A 493 -19.14 -27.69 34.22
N ASN A 494 -18.26 -28.03 35.16
CA ASN A 494 -18.55 -28.97 36.24
C ASN A 494 -18.92 -28.30 37.58
N ARG A 495 -19.28 -27.00 37.61
CA ARG A 495 -19.51 -26.24 38.84
C ARG A 495 -20.98 -25.79 39.00
N THR A 496 -21.52 -25.96 40.20
CA THR A 496 -22.79 -25.36 40.66
C THR A 496 -22.53 -24.73 42.01
N GLY A 497 -22.69 -23.41 42.15
CA GLY A 497 -22.38 -22.71 43.41
C GLY A 497 -20.90 -22.86 43.85
N GLY A 498 -20.56 -22.26 45.00
CA GLY A 498 -19.19 -22.19 45.50
C GLY A 498 -18.56 -20.80 45.39
N LEU A 499 -17.29 -20.73 44.99
CA LEU A 499 -16.49 -19.50 44.88
C LEU A 499 -16.87 -18.68 43.64
N ALA A 500 -18.03 -18.03 43.66
CA ALA A 500 -18.44 -17.10 42.61
C ALA A 500 -17.45 -15.92 42.48
N GLY A 501 -17.19 -15.50 41.26
CA GLY A 501 -16.32 -14.39 40.88
C GLY A 501 -14.85 -14.76 40.70
N TYR A 502 -14.52 -16.06 40.64
CA TYR A 502 -13.14 -16.54 40.49
C TYR A 502 -12.86 -16.98 39.05
N HIS A 503 -13.58 -17.98 38.56
CA HIS A 503 -13.32 -18.60 37.25
C HIS A 503 -14.39 -18.20 36.25
N TYR A 504 -13.95 -17.79 35.05
CA TYR A 504 -14.84 -17.34 33.99
C TYR A 504 -14.57 -18.07 32.68
N LYS A 505 -15.66 -18.46 32.03
CA LYS A 505 -15.69 -18.82 30.61
C LYS A 505 -15.77 -17.51 29.83
N GLN A 506 -14.93 -17.33 28.82
CA GLN A 506 -14.92 -16.13 28.01
C GLN A 506 -14.79 -16.46 26.53
N LEU A 507 -15.46 -15.65 25.71
CA LEU A 507 -15.30 -15.62 24.27
C LEU A 507 -14.78 -14.25 23.88
N LEU A 508 -13.73 -14.25 23.06
CA LEU A 508 -13.10 -13.03 22.57
C LEU A 508 -13.08 -13.02 21.04
N ILE A 509 -13.22 -11.82 20.48
CA ILE A 509 -13.01 -11.52 19.07
C ILE A 509 -11.94 -10.42 19.00
N ASP A 510 -10.83 -10.69 18.32
CA ASP A 510 -9.65 -9.80 18.23
C ASP A 510 -9.20 -9.27 19.59
N GLY A 511 -9.14 -10.17 20.58
CA GLY A 511 -8.72 -9.86 21.95
C GLY A 511 -9.75 -9.10 22.79
N THR A 512 -10.90 -8.71 22.23
CA THR A 512 -12.00 -8.07 22.98
C THR A 512 -12.96 -9.13 23.52
N VAL A 513 -13.25 -9.11 24.83
CA VAL A 513 -14.26 -10.00 25.43
C VAL A 513 -15.64 -9.58 24.93
N VAL A 514 -16.29 -10.46 24.16
CA VAL A 514 -17.65 -10.25 23.64
C VAL A 514 -18.70 -11.04 24.43
N TRP A 515 -18.24 -12.02 25.22
CA TRP A 515 -19.05 -12.77 26.14
C TRP A 515 -18.22 -13.25 27.31
N GLU A 516 -18.82 -13.22 28.50
CA GLU A 516 -18.25 -13.90 29.64
C GLU A 516 -19.33 -14.43 30.58
N LYS A 517 -19.01 -15.52 31.27
CA LYS A 517 -19.89 -16.12 32.26
C LYS A 517 -19.09 -16.81 33.34
N ASP A 518 -19.50 -16.59 34.58
CA ASP A 518 -18.96 -17.27 35.74
C ASP A 518 -19.27 -18.77 35.65
N VAL A 519 -18.32 -19.64 36.01
CA VAL A 519 -18.53 -21.09 36.01
C VAL A 519 -19.59 -21.53 37.03
N THR A 520 -19.92 -20.70 38.02
CA THR A 520 -20.96 -21.00 39.02
C THR A 520 -22.34 -20.46 38.66
N ALA A 521 -22.46 -19.74 37.54
CA ALA A 521 -23.71 -19.07 37.14
C ALA A 521 -24.81 -20.04 36.70
N ASP A 522 -24.42 -21.22 36.21
CA ASP A 522 -25.31 -22.23 35.65
C ASP A 522 -25.27 -23.53 36.47
N ALA A 523 -26.14 -24.49 36.15
CA ALA A 523 -26.08 -25.81 36.76
C ALA A 523 -24.89 -26.61 36.19
N ALA A 524 -24.07 -27.18 37.06
CA ALA A 524 -22.97 -28.08 36.71
C ALA A 524 -23.44 -29.17 35.76
N ASN A 525 -22.52 -29.55 34.88
CA ASN A 525 -22.64 -30.64 33.93
C ASN A 525 -23.80 -30.50 32.94
N THR A 526 -24.31 -29.27 32.78
CA THR A 526 -25.38 -28.96 31.82
C THR A 526 -24.78 -28.23 30.63
N TRP A 527 -25.12 -28.69 29.42
CA TRP A 527 -24.83 -27.96 28.20
C TRP A 527 -25.84 -26.83 28.01
N LEU A 528 -25.33 -25.64 27.74
CA LEU A 528 -26.11 -24.48 27.34
C LEU A 528 -25.62 -23.98 25.99
N THR A 529 -26.52 -23.38 25.22
CA THR A 529 -26.18 -22.74 23.95
C THR A 529 -26.40 -21.25 24.08
N GLU A 530 -25.39 -20.48 23.69
CA GLU A 530 -25.43 -19.03 23.68
C GLU A 530 -25.55 -18.53 22.24
N SER A 531 -26.18 -17.37 22.07
CA SER A 531 -26.34 -16.71 20.78
C SER A 531 -26.11 -15.22 20.95
N ILE A 532 -25.14 -14.69 20.23
CA ILE A 532 -24.59 -13.36 20.45
C ILE A 532 -24.55 -12.61 19.13
N ASP A 533 -25.13 -11.42 19.09
CA ASP A 533 -24.91 -10.50 17.98
C ASP A 533 -23.48 -9.98 18.02
N VAL A 534 -22.69 -10.38 17.04
CA VAL A 534 -21.28 -9.98 16.88
C VAL A 534 -21.09 -9.11 15.65
N THR A 535 -22.17 -8.55 15.09
CA THR A 535 -22.14 -7.77 13.83
C THR A 535 -21.12 -6.64 13.87
N SER A 536 -21.05 -5.89 14.98
CA SER A 536 -20.09 -4.78 15.13
C SER A 536 -18.62 -5.22 15.17
N TYR A 537 -18.36 -6.49 15.47
CA TYR A 537 -16.99 -7.02 15.56
C TYR A 537 -16.48 -7.57 14.23
N LEU A 538 -17.37 -7.95 13.31
CA LEU A 538 -17.03 -8.57 12.02
C LEU A 538 -17.26 -7.64 10.82
N SER A 539 -18.15 -6.66 10.94
CA SER A 539 -18.50 -5.77 9.83
C SER A 539 -17.26 -5.04 9.27
N GLY A 540 -17.00 -5.19 7.97
CA GLY A 540 -15.87 -4.56 7.27
C GLY A 540 -14.52 -5.28 7.40
N LYS A 541 -14.47 -6.49 7.99
CA LYS A 541 -13.25 -7.31 8.10
C LYS A 541 -13.27 -8.48 7.12
N SER A 542 -12.11 -8.87 6.61
CA SER A 542 -11.84 -10.12 5.88
C SER A 542 -11.66 -11.32 6.80
N SER A 543 -11.17 -11.11 8.02
CA SER A 543 -10.93 -12.16 9.02
C SER A 543 -10.99 -11.62 10.45
N VAL A 544 -11.21 -12.52 11.41
CA VAL A 544 -11.17 -12.22 12.85
C VAL A 544 -10.51 -13.36 13.63
N ASP A 545 -9.80 -13.03 14.70
CA ASP A 545 -9.30 -14.02 15.66
C ASP A 545 -10.36 -14.30 16.72
N VAL A 546 -10.89 -15.52 16.73
CA VAL A 546 -11.84 -15.95 17.76
C VAL A 546 -11.11 -16.80 18.78
N LYS A 547 -11.31 -16.48 20.06
CA LYS A 547 -10.68 -17.16 21.19
C LYS A 547 -11.71 -17.58 22.22
N LEU A 548 -11.67 -18.85 22.60
CA LEU A 548 -12.38 -19.39 23.76
C LEU A 548 -11.40 -19.52 24.91
N ARG A 549 -11.80 -19.10 26.11
CA ARG A 549 -10.88 -18.97 27.25
C ARG A 549 -11.54 -19.38 28.56
N LEU A 550 -10.82 -20.17 29.37
CA LEU A 550 -11.04 -20.29 30.81
C LEU A 550 -10.10 -19.29 31.50
N TYR A 551 -10.64 -18.36 32.28
CA TYR A 551 -9.93 -17.20 32.80
C TYR A 551 -10.11 -17.02 34.32
N GLU A 552 -9.02 -16.72 35.00
CA GLU A 552 -8.93 -16.52 36.44
C GLU A 552 -9.07 -15.02 36.77
N LYS A 553 -10.25 -14.57 37.20
CA LYS A 553 -10.47 -13.19 37.68
C LYS A 553 -9.97 -12.98 39.11
N LYS A 554 -9.82 -14.05 39.89
CA LYS A 554 -9.28 -14.03 41.26
C LYS A 554 -8.35 -15.21 41.47
N ALA A 555 -7.26 -14.99 42.19
CA ALA A 555 -6.32 -16.03 42.57
C ALA A 555 -6.99 -17.10 43.47
N VAL A 556 -6.66 -18.36 43.22
CA VAL A 556 -7.03 -19.49 44.10
C VAL A 556 -5.80 -20.28 44.52
N SER A 557 -5.88 -20.95 45.67
CA SER A 557 -4.89 -21.96 46.07
C SER A 557 -5.32 -23.39 45.71
N ASN A 558 -6.63 -23.64 45.63
CA ASN A 558 -7.19 -24.93 45.25
C ASN A 558 -8.66 -24.77 44.82
N TYR A 559 -8.90 -24.63 43.52
CA TYR A 559 -10.26 -24.58 42.98
C TYR A 559 -10.29 -25.18 41.57
N THR A 560 -10.45 -26.50 41.50
CA THR A 560 -10.47 -27.20 40.21
C THR A 560 -11.66 -26.81 39.33
N VAL A 561 -11.55 -26.84 38.01
CA VAL A 561 -12.71 -26.67 37.14
C VAL A 561 -12.46 -27.35 35.81
N ASP A 562 -13.50 -27.94 35.24
CA ASP A 562 -13.52 -28.42 33.86
C ASP A 562 -14.53 -27.60 33.09
N VAL A 563 -14.11 -27.01 31.96
CA VAL A 563 -14.94 -26.28 31.02
C VAL A 563 -14.90 -26.99 29.68
N TYR A 564 -16.06 -27.06 29.03
CA TYR A 564 -16.23 -27.65 27.72
C TYR A 564 -16.86 -26.66 26.74
N TRP A 565 -16.45 -26.75 25.48
CA TRP A 565 -16.96 -25.94 24.38
C TRP A 565 -17.23 -26.82 23.17
N ASP A 566 -18.31 -26.51 22.45
CA ASP A 566 -18.73 -27.27 21.27
C ASP A 566 -19.57 -26.38 20.34
N SER A 567 -19.82 -26.86 19.12
CA SER A 567 -20.79 -26.31 18.16
C SER A 567 -20.59 -24.80 17.87
N VAL A 568 -19.34 -24.35 17.72
CA VAL A 568 -19.01 -22.93 17.49
C VAL A 568 -19.32 -22.57 16.04
N ALA A 569 -20.23 -21.64 15.83
CA ALA A 569 -20.61 -21.16 14.51
C ALA A 569 -20.73 -19.63 14.51
N ILE A 570 -20.36 -19.01 13.39
CA ILE A 570 -20.69 -17.61 13.11
C ILE A 570 -21.32 -17.55 11.72
N THR A 571 -22.49 -16.93 11.60
CA THR A 571 -23.15 -16.76 10.31
C THR A 571 -22.27 -16.00 9.31
N ASN A 572 -22.26 -16.40 8.03
CA ASN A 572 -21.44 -15.77 6.97
C ASN A 572 -19.92 -15.86 7.23
N THR A 573 -19.45 -16.94 7.85
CA THR A 573 -18.02 -17.23 8.06
C THR A 573 -17.73 -18.70 7.78
N GLU A 574 -16.46 -19.03 7.58
CA GLU A 574 -15.99 -20.41 7.57
C GLU A 574 -15.18 -20.69 8.83
N ILE A 575 -15.65 -21.65 9.65
CA ILE A 575 -14.96 -22.12 10.85
C ILE A 575 -14.55 -23.57 10.61
N MET A 576 -13.25 -23.84 10.65
CA MET A 576 -12.75 -25.21 10.57
C MET A 576 -12.95 -25.90 11.91
N ASN A 577 -13.42 -27.15 11.86
CA ASN A 577 -13.63 -27.97 13.05
C ASN A 577 -14.47 -27.27 14.13
N SER A 578 -15.61 -26.71 13.72
CA SER A 578 -16.56 -26.00 14.59
C SER A 578 -17.11 -26.84 15.76
N GLY A 579 -17.16 -28.17 15.58
CA GLY A 579 -17.58 -29.13 16.61
C GLY A 579 -16.44 -29.82 17.36
N PHE A 580 -15.17 -29.46 17.14
CA PHE A 580 -14.02 -30.08 17.81
C PHE A 580 -13.92 -31.62 17.67
N GLU A 581 -14.35 -32.16 16.53
CA GLU A 581 -14.37 -33.59 16.23
C GLU A 581 -13.00 -34.12 15.75
N THR A 582 -12.20 -33.23 15.17
CA THR A 582 -10.89 -33.53 14.60
C THR A 582 -9.79 -32.67 15.24
N SER A 583 -8.53 -32.96 14.91
CA SER A 583 -7.36 -32.15 15.26
C SER A 583 -6.49 -32.07 14.00
N PRO A 584 -5.87 -30.91 13.64
CA PRO A 584 -5.49 -29.77 14.50
C PRO A 584 -5.86 -28.35 13.97
N ASP A 585 -7.14 -27.94 14.00
CA ASP A 585 -7.56 -26.63 13.43
C ASP A 585 -7.74 -25.48 14.46
N TRP A 586 -7.55 -25.75 15.76
CA TRP A 586 -7.60 -24.77 16.84
C TRP A 586 -6.29 -24.78 17.62
N TYR A 587 -5.69 -23.61 17.84
CA TYR A 587 -4.40 -23.49 18.51
C TYR A 587 -4.58 -23.27 20.01
N TYR A 588 -4.06 -24.19 20.83
CA TYR A 588 -4.13 -24.11 22.29
C TYR A 588 -2.97 -23.30 22.87
N THR A 589 -3.27 -22.48 23.88
CA THR A 589 -2.28 -21.76 24.68
C THR A 589 -2.72 -21.62 26.14
N GLU A 590 -1.74 -21.43 27.01
CA GLU A 590 -1.94 -21.24 28.44
C GLU A 590 -0.94 -20.22 28.99
N SER A 591 -1.35 -19.46 30.00
CA SER A 591 -0.45 -18.58 30.74
C SER A 591 0.28 -19.31 31.87
N ASN A 592 -0.26 -20.45 32.30
CA ASN A 592 0.25 -21.28 33.37
C ASN A 592 0.24 -22.75 32.89
N PRO A 593 1.40 -23.45 32.90
CA PRO A 593 1.55 -24.77 32.28
C PRO A 593 0.75 -25.88 32.98
N ASN A 594 0.13 -25.58 34.13
CA ASN A 594 -0.71 -26.54 34.85
C ASN A 594 -2.14 -26.61 34.33
N PHE A 595 -2.56 -25.69 33.46
CA PHE A 595 -3.83 -25.84 32.76
C PHE A 595 -3.73 -26.95 31.71
N LEU A 596 -4.79 -27.74 31.61
CA LEU A 596 -4.88 -28.81 30.64
C LEU A 596 -5.86 -28.43 29.53
N GLY A 597 -5.50 -28.72 28.29
CA GLY A 597 -6.34 -28.57 27.12
C GLY A 597 -6.37 -29.84 26.30
N GLY A 598 -7.53 -30.19 25.76
CA GLY A 598 -7.65 -31.36 24.89
C GLY A 598 -9.08 -31.61 24.44
N PHE A 599 -9.29 -32.75 23.78
CA PHE A 599 -10.61 -33.18 23.32
C PHE A 599 -11.20 -34.23 24.26
N SER A 600 -12.48 -34.07 24.62
CA SER A 600 -13.22 -34.97 25.49
C SER A 600 -14.34 -35.67 24.73
N SER A 601 -14.66 -36.93 25.08
CA SER A 601 -15.85 -37.63 24.58
C SER A 601 -17.16 -37.09 25.17
N THR A 602 -17.09 -36.15 26.11
CA THR A 602 -18.24 -35.44 26.66
C THR A 602 -18.66 -34.35 25.69
N ALA A 603 -19.38 -34.71 24.63
CA ALA A 603 -19.77 -33.79 23.56
C ALA A 603 -21.18 -33.19 23.78
N HIS A 604 -21.45 -32.02 23.20
CA HIS A 604 -22.79 -31.48 23.03
C HIS A 604 -23.43 -32.03 21.75
N SER A 605 -22.64 -32.08 20.68
CA SER A 605 -22.99 -32.64 19.38
C SER A 605 -21.85 -33.53 18.89
N GLY A 606 -22.15 -34.54 18.05
CA GLY A 606 -21.12 -35.41 17.50
C GLY A 606 -20.46 -36.32 18.54
N THR A 607 -19.13 -36.44 18.52
CA THR A 607 -18.38 -37.43 19.33
C THR A 607 -17.37 -36.83 20.28
N LYS A 608 -16.96 -35.57 20.08
CA LYS A 608 -16.00 -34.88 20.93
C LYS A 608 -16.39 -33.43 21.16
N ALA A 609 -15.88 -32.86 22.24
CA ALA A 609 -15.88 -31.43 22.49
C ALA A 609 -14.49 -30.98 22.93
N LEU A 610 -14.22 -29.68 22.83
CA LEU A 610 -13.06 -29.09 23.46
C LEU A 610 -13.23 -29.11 24.98
N SER A 611 -12.16 -29.44 25.69
CA SER A 611 -12.09 -29.37 27.15
C SER A 611 -10.88 -28.54 27.59
N MET A 612 -11.09 -27.70 28.60
CA MET A 612 -10.08 -26.93 29.31
C MET A 612 -10.27 -27.13 30.79
N SER A 613 -9.20 -27.46 31.50
CA SER A 613 -9.26 -27.82 32.91
C SER A 613 -8.20 -27.14 33.75
N LEU A 614 -8.60 -26.70 34.94
CA LEU A 614 -7.71 -26.40 36.05
C LEU A 614 -7.73 -27.58 37.04
N PRO A 615 -6.65 -28.34 37.20
CA PRO A 615 -6.59 -29.47 38.12
C PRO A 615 -6.67 -29.07 39.60
N VAL A 616 -6.87 -30.06 40.47
CA VAL A 616 -6.89 -29.88 41.93
C VAL A 616 -5.52 -29.46 42.46
N ASN A 617 -5.50 -28.64 43.52
CA ASN A 617 -4.28 -28.14 44.18
C ASN A 617 -3.33 -27.33 43.28
N ILE A 618 -3.85 -26.75 42.20
CA ILE A 618 -3.09 -25.81 41.37
C ILE A 618 -3.38 -24.38 41.83
N PRO A 619 -2.37 -23.66 42.36
CA PRO A 619 -2.54 -22.24 42.64
C PRO A 619 -2.52 -21.43 41.34
N THR A 620 -3.36 -20.40 41.28
CA THR A 620 -3.43 -19.45 40.16
C THR A 620 -3.23 -18.02 40.64
N VAL A 621 -2.84 -17.14 39.73
CA VAL A 621 -2.86 -15.68 39.95
C VAL A 621 -3.95 -15.04 39.09
N ILE A 622 -4.31 -13.79 39.42
CA ILE A 622 -5.24 -13.02 38.59
C ILE A 622 -4.67 -12.90 37.18
N GLY A 623 -5.46 -13.24 36.17
CA GLY A 623 -5.07 -13.19 34.77
C GLY A 623 -4.61 -14.53 34.19
N ASP A 624 -4.43 -15.54 35.04
CA ASP A 624 -4.14 -16.88 34.56
C ASP A 624 -5.26 -17.42 33.65
N HIS A 625 -4.90 -18.18 32.62
CA HIS A 625 -5.86 -18.74 31.69
C HIS A 625 -5.32 -19.91 30.86
N SER A 626 -6.25 -20.68 30.33
CA SER A 626 -6.06 -21.49 29.12
C SER A 626 -7.04 -21.06 28.04
N SER A 627 -6.64 -21.23 26.78
CA SER A 627 -7.44 -20.83 25.64
C SER A 627 -7.18 -21.67 24.41
N VAL A 628 -8.15 -21.65 23.49
CA VAL A 628 -7.90 -21.98 22.08
C VAL A 628 -8.26 -20.80 21.22
N SER A 629 -7.57 -20.66 20.09
CA SER A 629 -7.90 -19.65 19.08
C SER A 629 -7.84 -20.21 17.67
N GLN A 630 -8.65 -19.61 16.79
CA GLN A 630 -8.61 -19.81 15.36
C GLN A 630 -8.84 -18.47 14.66
N LYS A 631 -8.06 -18.21 13.61
CA LYS A 631 -8.33 -17.11 12.69
C LYS A 631 -9.42 -17.54 11.71
N ILE A 632 -10.55 -16.85 11.72
CA ILE A 632 -11.75 -17.18 10.96
C ILE A 632 -11.91 -16.20 9.81
N SER A 633 -12.11 -16.72 8.61
CA SER A 633 -12.40 -15.91 7.41
C SER A 633 -13.86 -15.48 7.40
N VAL A 634 -14.09 -14.19 7.16
CA VAL A 634 -15.41 -13.60 6.97
C VAL A 634 -15.78 -13.71 5.50
N ILE A 635 -16.87 -14.42 5.19
CA ILE A 635 -17.33 -14.61 3.82
C ILE A 635 -17.89 -13.26 3.33
N ARG A 636 -17.12 -12.60 2.44
CA ARG A 636 -17.43 -11.27 1.89
C ARG A 636 -18.60 -11.28 0.92
#